data_AF-M4BFA2-F1
#
_entry.id   AF-M4BFA2-F1
#
_cell.length_a   1.000
_cell.length_b   1.000
_cell.length_c   1.000
_cell.angle_alpha   90.00
_cell.angle_beta   90.00
_cell.angle_gamma   90.00
#
_symmetry.space_group_name_H-M   'P 1'
#
loop_
_entity.id
_entity.type
_entity.pdbx_description
1 polymer ?
#
loop_
_entity_poly.entity_id
_entity_poly.type
_entity_poly.pdbx_seq_one_letter_code
_entity_poly.pdbx_strand_id
1 'polypeptide(L)'
;MAPKTTPFQEKHALEFRLELIKTEKGGTQTVRCLFCIYDRRDKVEVGSSTGRMRKSRVNIKYYTKPFAPQNYCSHNTTQHGKAWAEYSELRNAEKREYFTGKTKIVNTLHDYLDVEGDTMEFKVSPPIVETIIGYMFFTNDEMLDNAEDDDEDDLVTSDAAKTLAKKIAKKSSEKAHAMKLFVKDSETEKYVINIKNVMRYELALDHVGSGMSFRQAAVAIEHAKGTYANAEARRH
;
A
#
# COMPACT_ATOMS: atom_id res chain seq x y z
N MET A 1 28.26 -7.15 -36.82
CA MET A 1 26.84 -7.03 -37.25
C MET A 1 26.39 -5.61 -36.98
N ALA A 2 25.84 -4.89 -37.97
CA ALA A 2 25.34 -3.54 -37.76
C ALA A 2 24.18 -3.55 -36.74
N PRO A 3 24.09 -2.55 -35.84
CA PRO A 3 22.99 -2.47 -34.88
C PRO A 3 21.67 -2.36 -35.64
N LYS A 4 20.66 -3.15 -35.23
CA LYS A 4 19.32 -3.09 -35.81
C LYS A 4 18.74 -1.69 -35.53
N THR A 5 18.30 -0.98 -36.56
CA THR A 5 17.79 0.40 -36.49
C THR A 5 16.28 0.50 -36.74
N THR A 6 15.54 -0.60 -36.56
CA THR A 6 14.10 -0.69 -36.89
C THR A 6 13.31 0.48 -36.30
N PRO A 7 12.67 1.32 -37.15
CA PRO A 7 11.85 2.45 -36.71
C PRO A 7 10.53 1.97 -36.11
N PHE A 8 9.86 2.84 -35.35
CA PHE A 8 8.56 2.51 -34.80
C PHE A 8 7.52 2.47 -35.93
N GLN A 9 6.71 1.43 -35.96
CA GLN A 9 5.62 1.30 -36.93
C GLN A 9 4.30 1.61 -36.22
N GLU A 10 3.48 2.49 -36.80
CA GLU A 10 2.22 2.93 -36.19
C GLU A 10 1.26 1.76 -35.90
N LYS A 11 1.28 0.71 -36.74
CA LYS A 11 0.52 -0.52 -36.51
C LYS A 11 0.81 -1.17 -35.15
N HIS A 12 2.05 -1.04 -34.64
CA HIS A 12 2.44 -1.57 -33.33
C HIS A 12 1.68 -0.87 -32.18
N ALA A 13 1.22 0.37 -32.39
CA ALA A 13 0.47 1.12 -31.38
C ALA A 13 -0.85 0.44 -31.04
N LEU A 14 -1.57 -0.11 -32.01
CA LEU A 14 -2.80 -0.85 -31.77
C LEU A 14 -2.54 -2.33 -31.48
N GLU A 15 -1.63 -2.97 -32.22
CA GLU A 15 -1.37 -4.41 -32.10
C GLU A 15 -0.82 -4.79 -30.71
N PHE A 16 0.16 -4.04 -30.21
CA PHE A 16 0.80 -4.30 -28.91
C PHE A 16 0.37 -3.33 -27.80
N ARG A 17 -0.58 -2.45 -28.14
CA ARG A 17 -1.06 -1.36 -27.30
C ARG A 17 0.07 -0.49 -26.73
N LEU A 18 0.69 0.28 -27.63
CA LEU A 18 1.78 1.20 -27.32
C LEU A 18 1.36 2.65 -27.59
N GLU A 19 1.92 3.59 -26.83
CA GLU A 19 1.72 5.02 -27.03
C GLU A 19 3.05 5.71 -27.30
N LEU A 20 3.12 6.50 -28.39
CA LEU A 20 4.26 7.36 -28.69
C LEU A 20 4.19 8.62 -27.82
N ILE A 21 5.24 8.87 -27.02
CA ILE A 21 5.25 9.99 -26.06
C ILE A 21 6.09 11.15 -26.56
N LYS A 22 7.25 10.83 -27.13
CA LYS A 22 8.24 11.83 -27.54
C LYS A 22 8.82 11.46 -28.89
N THR A 23 8.96 12.47 -29.71
CA THR A 23 9.76 12.46 -30.94
C THR A 23 10.72 13.62 -30.83
N GLU A 24 12.00 13.33 -30.61
CA GLU A 24 13.04 14.37 -30.51
C GLU A 24 13.41 14.91 -31.90
N LYS A 25 14.03 16.10 -31.95
CA LYS A 25 14.45 16.76 -33.20
C LYS A 25 15.39 15.90 -34.06
N GLY A 26 16.06 14.89 -33.47
CA GLY A 26 16.89 13.91 -34.18
C GLY A 26 16.18 12.62 -34.64
N GLY A 27 14.84 12.56 -34.54
CA GLY A 27 14.06 11.37 -34.92
C GLY A 27 14.14 10.20 -33.92
N THR A 28 14.62 10.46 -32.70
CA THR A 28 14.53 9.52 -31.57
C THR A 28 13.10 9.49 -31.09
N GLN A 29 12.47 8.32 -31.18
CA GLN A 29 11.12 8.07 -30.70
C GLN A 29 11.20 7.32 -29.37
N THR A 30 10.29 7.65 -28.46
CA THR A 30 10.10 6.91 -27.21
C THR A 30 8.64 6.50 -27.10
N VAL A 31 8.40 5.21 -26.99
CA VAL A 31 7.05 4.64 -26.83
C VAL A 31 6.92 3.97 -25.46
N ARG A 32 5.74 4.00 -24.85
CA ARG A 32 5.45 3.28 -23.60
C ARG A 32 4.39 2.21 -23.78
N CYS A 33 4.46 1.21 -22.92
CA CYS A 33 3.41 0.22 -22.74
C CYS A 33 2.20 0.85 -22.04
N LEU A 34 1.00 0.70 -22.61
CA LEU A 34 -0.22 1.21 -21.99
C LEU A 34 -0.77 0.26 -20.90
N PHE A 35 -0.54 -1.05 -20.99
CA PHE A 35 -0.88 -1.98 -19.90
C PHE A 35 -0.14 -1.63 -18.60
N CYS A 36 1.12 -1.19 -18.71
CA CYS A 36 1.88 -0.66 -17.57
C CYS A 36 1.19 0.54 -16.89
N ILE A 37 0.46 1.36 -17.64
CA ILE A 37 -0.21 2.57 -17.12
C ILE A 37 -1.58 2.22 -16.51
N TYR A 38 -2.33 1.34 -17.17
CA TYR A 38 -3.73 1.10 -16.87
C TYR A 38 -4.01 -0.15 -16.04
N ASP A 39 -3.21 -1.21 -16.17
CA ASP A 39 -3.47 -2.49 -15.51
C ASP A 39 -2.33 -2.91 -14.55
N ARG A 40 -1.14 -2.26 -14.64
CA ARG A 40 0.09 -2.62 -13.90
C ARG A 40 0.56 -4.04 -14.16
N ARG A 41 1.67 -4.40 -13.52
CA ARG A 41 2.20 -5.76 -13.54
C ARG A 41 1.25 -6.71 -12.80
N ASP A 42 0.90 -7.81 -13.44
CA ASP A 42 0.15 -8.90 -12.84
C ASP A 42 0.84 -9.40 -11.56
N LYS A 43 0.04 -9.61 -10.50
CA LYS A 43 0.54 -10.22 -9.26
C LYS A 43 0.71 -11.72 -9.50
N VAL A 44 1.95 -12.15 -9.73
CA VAL A 44 2.27 -13.58 -9.89
C VAL A 44 2.69 -14.16 -8.54
N GLU A 45 2.06 -15.29 -8.16
CA GLU A 45 2.52 -16.11 -7.04
C GLU A 45 3.88 -16.72 -7.39
N VAL A 46 4.93 -16.33 -6.66
CA VAL A 46 6.27 -16.90 -6.86
C VAL A 46 6.49 -18.00 -5.83
N GLY A 47 6.30 -19.25 -6.26
CA GLY A 47 6.82 -20.44 -5.60
C GLY A 47 5.93 -21.01 -4.49
N SER A 48 5.52 -22.26 -4.67
CA SER A 48 4.74 -23.09 -3.74
C SER A 48 5.42 -23.39 -2.39
N SER A 49 6.49 -22.69 -1.99
CA SER A 49 7.26 -22.99 -0.76
C SER A 49 7.47 -21.81 0.17
N THR A 50 7.16 -20.59 -0.25
CA THR A 50 7.09 -19.43 0.65
C THR A 50 6.05 -18.51 0.05
N GLY A 51 4.99 -18.14 0.77
CA GLY A 51 3.90 -17.24 0.33
C GLY A 51 4.34 -15.79 0.02
N ARG A 52 5.53 -15.62 -0.54
CA ARG A 52 6.17 -14.36 -0.89
C ARG A 52 5.69 -13.95 -2.28
N MET A 53 4.58 -13.23 -2.29
CA MET A 53 4.17 -12.46 -3.46
C MET A 53 5.28 -11.46 -3.83
N ARG A 54 5.73 -11.45 -5.09
CA ARG A 54 6.63 -10.38 -5.55
C ARG A 54 5.85 -9.06 -5.57
N LYS A 55 6.34 -8.07 -4.85
CA LYS A 55 5.78 -6.70 -4.81
C LYS A 55 5.61 -6.16 -6.24
N SER A 56 4.48 -5.53 -6.50
CA SER A 56 4.23 -4.83 -7.77
C SER A 56 5.23 -3.66 -7.88
N ARG A 57 6.12 -3.70 -8.87
CA ARG A 57 7.02 -2.57 -9.16
C ARG A 57 6.33 -1.63 -10.14
N VAL A 58 6.26 -0.34 -9.79
CA VAL A 58 5.56 0.75 -10.49
C VAL A 58 6.22 1.19 -11.80
N ASN A 59 7.21 0.46 -12.33
CA ASN A 59 7.99 0.98 -13.44
C ASN A 59 7.29 0.77 -14.78
N ILE A 60 6.79 1.86 -15.36
CA ILE A 60 6.24 1.89 -16.71
C ILE A 60 7.33 1.50 -17.70
N LYS A 61 7.06 0.51 -18.56
CA LYS A 61 8.02 0.11 -19.59
C LYS A 61 8.03 1.12 -20.73
N TYR A 62 9.18 1.76 -20.92
CA TYR A 62 9.50 2.56 -22.09
C TYR A 62 10.40 1.77 -23.06
N TYR A 63 10.24 2.04 -24.34
CA TYR A 63 11.04 1.49 -25.43
C TYR A 63 11.60 2.60 -26.29
N THR A 64 12.85 2.40 -26.69
CA THR A 64 13.57 3.18 -27.69
C THR A 64 14.05 2.24 -28.79
N LYS A 65 14.67 2.76 -29.85
CA LYS A 65 15.18 1.94 -30.96
C LYS A 65 16.17 0.87 -30.43
N PRO A 66 16.12 -0.38 -30.93
CA PRO A 66 15.23 -0.90 -31.97
C PRO A 66 13.83 -1.30 -31.48
N PHE A 67 12.82 -0.96 -32.28
CA PHE A 67 11.42 -1.26 -32.01
C PHE A 67 11.02 -2.66 -32.50
N ALA A 68 11.60 -3.69 -31.88
CA ALA A 68 11.36 -5.09 -32.23
C ALA A 68 10.07 -5.65 -31.58
N PRO A 69 9.11 -6.18 -32.37
CA PRO A 69 7.85 -6.73 -31.84
C PRO A 69 8.01 -7.79 -30.76
N GLN A 70 9.04 -8.63 -30.87
CA GLN A 70 9.34 -9.69 -29.89
C GLN A 70 9.53 -9.14 -28.46
N ASN A 71 10.09 -7.93 -28.32
CA ASN A 71 10.28 -7.29 -27.03
C ASN A 71 8.95 -6.84 -26.41
N TYR A 72 7.97 -6.46 -27.23
CA TYR A 72 6.63 -6.10 -26.77
C TYR A 72 5.88 -7.34 -26.33
N CYS A 73 5.87 -8.39 -27.17
CA CYS A 73 5.22 -9.66 -26.84
C CYS A 73 5.76 -10.24 -25.54
N SER A 74 7.10 -10.36 -25.43
CA SER A 74 7.73 -10.90 -24.23
C SER A 74 7.35 -10.09 -22.97
N HIS A 75 7.34 -8.77 -23.07
CA HIS A 75 6.92 -7.92 -21.96
C HIS A 75 5.44 -8.11 -21.59
N ASN A 76 4.54 -8.05 -22.58
CA ASN A 76 3.11 -8.18 -22.34
C ASN A 76 2.76 -9.56 -21.77
N THR A 77 3.31 -10.64 -22.31
CA THR A 77 3.08 -12.00 -21.79
C THR A 77 3.65 -12.20 -20.38
N THR A 78 4.80 -11.61 -20.05
CA THR A 78 5.44 -11.83 -18.73
C THR A 78 4.93 -10.90 -17.64
N GLN A 79 4.52 -9.68 -17.98
CA GLN A 79 4.14 -8.66 -17.01
C GLN A 79 2.63 -8.39 -16.97
N HIS A 80 1.91 -8.69 -18.05
CA HIS A 80 0.49 -8.37 -18.23
C HIS A 80 -0.25 -9.57 -18.81
N GLY A 81 0.14 -10.80 -18.46
CA GLY A 81 -0.34 -12.03 -19.07
C GLY A 81 -1.86 -12.14 -19.12
N LYS A 82 -2.58 -11.72 -18.06
CA LYS A 82 -4.04 -11.74 -18.02
C LYS A 82 -4.65 -10.74 -19.01
N ALA A 83 -4.34 -9.45 -18.84
CA ALA A 83 -4.88 -8.38 -19.68
C ALA A 83 -4.45 -8.53 -21.16
N TRP A 84 -3.25 -9.06 -21.40
CA TRP A 84 -2.73 -9.33 -22.73
C TRP A 84 -3.46 -10.48 -23.41
N ALA A 85 -3.75 -11.57 -22.71
CA ALA A 85 -4.50 -12.70 -23.27
C ALA A 85 -5.87 -12.21 -23.78
N GLU A 86 -6.63 -11.52 -22.92
CA GLU A 86 -7.91 -10.91 -23.29
C GLU A 86 -7.77 -9.94 -24.47
N TYR A 87 -6.82 -9.00 -24.38
CA TYR A 87 -6.64 -7.98 -25.42
C TYR A 87 -6.23 -8.59 -26.76
N SER A 88 -5.40 -9.62 -26.78
CA SER A 88 -4.84 -10.19 -28.01
C SER A 88 -5.92 -10.80 -28.90
N GLU A 89 -6.97 -11.38 -28.30
CA GLU A 89 -8.09 -12.04 -28.97
C GLU A 89 -9.14 -11.05 -29.52
N LEU A 90 -9.14 -9.81 -29.02
CA LEU A 90 -10.09 -8.79 -29.46
C LEU A 90 -9.90 -8.36 -30.93
N ARG A 91 -11.01 -7.99 -31.56
CA ARG A 91 -11.00 -7.37 -32.89
C ARG A 91 -10.43 -5.95 -32.82
N ASN A 92 -9.95 -5.45 -33.96
CA ASN A 92 -9.34 -4.11 -34.02
C ASN A 92 -10.29 -2.98 -33.58
N ALA A 93 -11.61 -3.13 -33.73
CA ALA A 93 -12.59 -2.17 -33.22
C ALA A 93 -12.62 -2.15 -31.68
N GLU A 94 -12.74 -3.32 -31.07
CA GLU A 94 -12.77 -3.50 -29.61
C GLU A 94 -11.44 -3.09 -28.96
N LYS A 95 -10.31 -3.39 -29.62
CA LYS A 95 -8.96 -2.96 -29.19
C LYS A 95 -8.83 -1.43 -29.05
N ARG A 96 -9.54 -0.66 -29.90
CA ARG A 96 -9.54 0.81 -29.80
C ARG A 96 -10.30 1.30 -28.57
N GLU A 97 -11.30 0.56 -28.14
CA GLU A 97 -12.18 0.92 -27.03
C GLU A 97 -11.76 0.31 -25.68
N TYR A 98 -10.89 -0.70 -25.68
CA TYR A 98 -10.51 -1.46 -24.47
C TYR A 98 -10.02 -0.59 -23.28
N PHE A 99 -9.39 0.55 -23.56
CA PHE A 99 -8.93 1.49 -22.54
C PHE A 99 -9.80 2.74 -22.40
N THR A 100 -10.83 2.89 -23.21
CA THR A 100 -11.77 4.02 -23.14
C THR A 100 -12.55 3.91 -21.84
N GLY A 101 -12.46 4.94 -20.99
CA GLY A 101 -13.11 4.94 -19.66
C GLY A 101 -12.32 4.22 -18.55
N LYS A 102 -11.17 3.60 -18.84
CA LYS A 102 -10.25 3.15 -17.79
C LYS A 102 -9.50 4.37 -17.22
N THR A 103 -9.46 4.49 -15.90
CA THR A 103 -8.60 5.47 -15.22
C THR A 103 -7.17 4.95 -15.19
N LYS A 104 -6.19 5.78 -15.57
CA LYS A 104 -4.77 5.44 -15.44
C LYS A 104 -4.46 5.14 -13.97
N ILE A 105 -3.85 4.01 -13.64
CA ILE A 105 -3.59 3.67 -12.22
C ILE A 105 -2.64 4.70 -11.58
N VAL A 106 -1.73 5.28 -12.36
CA VAL A 106 -0.87 6.40 -11.89
C VAL A 106 -1.65 7.65 -11.47
N ASN A 107 -2.93 7.76 -11.83
CA ASN A 107 -3.81 8.86 -11.39
C ASN A 107 -4.74 8.42 -10.23
N THR A 108 -4.58 7.20 -9.72
CA THR A 108 -5.39 6.71 -8.60
C THR A 108 -4.69 7.03 -7.29
N LEU A 109 -5.48 7.36 -6.27
CA LEU A 109 -5.00 7.61 -4.91
C LEU A 109 -4.15 6.44 -4.37
N HIS A 110 -4.39 5.20 -4.82
CA HIS A 110 -3.61 4.02 -4.41
C HIS A 110 -2.14 4.09 -4.74
N ASP A 111 -1.78 4.58 -5.92
CA ASP A 111 -0.37 4.66 -6.29
C ASP A 111 0.39 5.58 -5.34
N TYR A 112 -0.26 6.68 -4.94
CA TYR A 112 0.28 7.66 -4.01
C TYR A 112 0.23 7.18 -2.55
N LEU A 113 -0.79 6.39 -2.17
CA LEU A 113 -0.91 5.82 -0.83
C LEU A 113 -0.01 4.60 -0.58
N ASP A 114 0.69 4.04 -1.57
CA ASP A 114 1.60 2.89 -1.40
C ASP A 114 3.02 3.19 -1.93
N VAL A 115 3.39 4.48 -2.04
CA VAL A 115 4.74 4.88 -2.48
C VAL A 115 5.78 4.37 -1.48
N GLU A 116 6.57 3.40 -1.92
CA GLU A 116 7.65 2.82 -1.14
C GLU A 116 8.87 3.75 -1.21
N GLY A 117 9.21 4.39 -0.09
CA GLY A 117 10.41 5.24 0.03
C GLY A 117 10.18 6.52 0.83
N ASP A 118 8.94 6.94 1.03
CA ASP A 118 8.63 8.09 1.85
C ASP A 118 8.52 7.66 3.32
N THR A 119 9.59 7.87 4.07
CA THR A 119 9.66 7.59 5.50
C THR A 119 9.82 8.87 6.28
N MET A 120 8.99 9.08 7.29
CA MET A 120 9.12 10.20 8.23
C MET A 120 9.62 9.69 9.57
N GLU A 121 10.67 10.33 10.08
CA GLU A 121 11.28 10.02 11.36
C GLU A 121 10.85 11.03 12.42
N PHE A 122 10.43 10.54 13.58
CA PHE A 122 10.21 11.37 14.77
C PHE A 122 11.17 10.97 15.88
N LYS A 123 11.83 11.97 16.47
CA LYS A 123 12.66 11.81 17.67
C LYS A 123 11.89 12.24 18.90
N VAL A 124 11.70 11.32 19.83
CA VAL A 124 10.88 11.52 21.03
C VAL A 124 11.76 11.39 22.27
N SER A 125 11.53 12.28 23.24
CA SER A 125 12.28 12.32 24.49
C SER A 125 11.97 11.10 25.37
N PRO A 126 12.96 10.49 26.05
CA PRO A 126 12.74 9.33 26.92
C PRO A 126 11.62 9.48 27.95
N PRO A 127 11.48 10.62 28.67
CA PRO A 127 10.39 10.79 29.63
C PRO A 127 8.99 10.69 29.01
N ILE A 128 8.83 11.07 27.72
CA ILE A 128 7.53 10.94 27.03
C ILE A 128 7.22 9.46 26.82
N VAL A 129 8.20 8.68 26.37
CA VAL A 129 7.99 7.26 26.05
C VAL A 129 7.88 6.41 27.31
N GLU A 130 8.76 6.63 28.28
CA GLU A 130 8.87 5.77 29.47
C GLU A 130 7.83 6.16 30.52
N THR A 131 7.68 7.45 30.81
CA THR A 131 6.77 7.93 31.86
C THR A 131 5.35 8.11 31.35
N ILE A 132 5.15 8.88 30.26
CA ILE A 132 3.79 9.19 29.81
C ILE A 132 3.16 7.95 29.14
N ILE A 133 3.81 7.42 28.11
CA ILE A 133 3.25 6.29 27.36
C ILE A 133 3.41 5.01 28.16
N GLY A 134 4.63 4.70 28.62
CA GLY A 134 4.94 3.44 29.28
C GLY A 134 4.28 3.26 30.64
N TYR A 135 4.16 4.33 31.43
CA TYR A 135 3.59 4.28 32.77
C TYR A 135 2.17 4.83 32.79
N MET A 136 1.96 6.13 32.51
CA MET A 136 0.66 6.80 32.72
C MET A 136 -0.46 6.32 31.78
N PHE A 137 -0.17 6.02 30.51
CA PHE A 137 -1.21 5.62 29.55
C PHE A 137 -1.69 4.18 29.75
N PHE A 138 -0.81 3.31 30.24
CA PHE A 138 -1.11 1.89 30.48
C PHE A 138 -1.29 1.57 31.97
N THR A 139 -1.32 2.57 32.86
CA THR A 139 -1.67 2.36 34.27
C THR A 139 -3.08 1.78 34.41
N ASN A 140 -3.26 0.95 35.43
CA ASN A 140 -4.55 0.36 35.75
C ASN A 140 -5.25 1.29 36.76
N ASP A 141 -6.07 2.24 36.29
CA ASP A 141 -6.94 3.02 37.18
C ASP A 141 -7.89 2.13 38.00
N GLU A 142 -8.25 0.95 37.49
CA GLU A 142 -9.00 -0.05 38.26
C GLU A 142 -8.21 -0.60 39.48
N MET A 143 -6.92 -0.29 39.68
CA MET A 143 -6.24 -0.57 40.96
C MET A 143 -6.47 0.53 42.02
N LEU A 144 -7.02 1.68 41.64
CA LEU A 144 -7.35 2.79 42.54
C LEU A 144 -8.83 2.82 42.96
N ASP A 145 -9.74 2.37 42.10
CA ASP A 145 -11.19 2.38 42.39
C ASP A 145 -11.67 1.19 43.26
N ASN A 146 -10.81 0.20 43.54
CA ASN A 146 -11.16 -0.93 44.42
C ASN A 146 -10.90 -0.65 45.92
N ALA A 147 -10.71 0.61 46.31
CA ALA A 147 -10.50 1.00 47.71
C ALA A 147 -11.72 1.63 48.37
N GLU A 148 -12.75 2.05 47.62
CA GLU A 148 -13.92 2.75 48.17
C GLU A 148 -15.18 2.38 47.38
N ASP A 149 -15.76 1.22 47.66
CA ASP A 149 -17.21 0.98 47.55
C ASP A 149 -17.52 -0.17 48.53
N ASP A 150 -17.68 0.22 49.79
CA ASP A 150 -18.33 -0.55 50.83
C ASP A 150 -19.80 -0.66 50.44
N ASP A 151 -20.22 -1.81 49.93
CA ASP A 151 -21.61 -2.26 50.04
C ASP A 151 -21.61 -3.77 50.29
N GLU A 152 -22.16 -4.12 51.44
CA GLU A 152 -22.33 -5.47 51.95
C GLU A 152 -23.07 -6.39 50.96
N ASP A 153 -22.61 -7.64 50.99
CA ASP A 153 -23.36 -8.87 50.78
C ASP A 153 -23.19 -9.62 49.44
N ASP A 154 -22.94 -10.91 49.64
CA ASP A 154 -22.99 -12.06 48.75
C ASP A 154 -21.72 -12.56 48.02
N LEU A 155 -21.48 -13.85 48.26
CA LEU A 155 -20.32 -14.66 47.94
C LEU A 155 -20.19 -14.99 46.44
N VAL A 156 -19.39 -14.24 45.68
CA VAL A 156 -18.88 -14.72 44.37
C VAL A 156 -17.43 -14.27 44.08
N THR A 157 -16.50 -14.61 44.97
CA THR A 157 -15.11 -14.09 44.95
C THR A 157 -14.15 -14.73 43.95
N SER A 158 -14.57 -15.64 43.06
CA SER A 158 -13.66 -16.31 42.11
C SER A 158 -13.61 -15.71 40.71
N ASP A 159 -14.69 -15.09 40.22
CA ASP A 159 -14.78 -14.63 38.83
C ASP A 159 -14.28 -13.19 38.66
N ALA A 160 -14.50 -12.32 39.64
CA ALA A 160 -13.96 -10.96 39.66
C ALA A 160 -12.42 -10.94 39.62
N ALA A 161 -11.75 -11.72 40.49
CA ALA A 161 -10.29 -11.83 40.48
C ALA A 161 -9.73 -12.37 39.14
N LYS A 162 -10.44 -13.31 38.52
CA LYS A 162 -10.07 -13.87 37.21
C LYS A 162 -10.27 -12.87 36.07
N THR A 163 -11.33 -12.07 36.11
CA THR A 163 -11.56 -10.97 35.14
C THR A 163 -10.53 -9.86 35.28
N LEU A 164 -10.17 -9.48 36.51
CA LEU A 164 -9.13 -8.48 36.78
C LEU A 164 -7.76 -8.97 36.27
N ALA A 165 -7.37 -10.20 36.58
CA ALA A 165 -6.15 -10.81 36.06
C ALA A 165 -6.11 -10.84 34.52
N LYS A 166 -7.25 -11.13 33.88
CA LYS A 166 -7.37 -11.12 32.41
C LYS A 166 -7.24 -9.71 31.82
N LYS A 167 -7.83 -8.69 32.47
CA LYS A 167 -7.67 -7.27 32.07
C LYS A 167 -6.23 -6.80 32.21
N ILE A 168 -5.57 -7.13 33.31
CA ILE A 168 -4.15 -6.82 33.56
C ILE A 168 -3.26 -7.45 32.48
N ALA A 169 -3.47 -8.74 32.21
CA ALA A 169 -2.71 -9.46 31.17
C ALA A 169 -2.93 -8.83 29.77
N LYS A 170 -4.16 -8.44 29.45
CA LYS A 170 -4.49 -7.77 28.19
C LYS A 170 -3.79 -6.41 28.06
N LYS A 171 -3.88 -5.54 29.08
CA LYS A 171 -3.20 -4.24 29.09
C LYS A 171 -1.67 -4.38 29.00
N SER A 172 -1.10 -5.37 29.67
CA SER A 172 0.34 -5.67 29.58
C SER A 172 0.75 -6.07 28.16
N SER A 173 -0.06 -6.91 27.49
CA SER A 173 0.17 -7.28 26.09
C SER A 173 0.06 -6.09 25.14
N GLU A 174 -0.95 -5.24 25.33
CA GLU A 174 -1.15 -4.01 24.55
C GLU A 174 0.02 -3.03 24.73
N LYS A 175 0.48 -2.83 25.97
CA LYS A 175 1.68 -2.05 26.27
C LYS A 175 2.89 -2.60 25.54
N ALA A 176 3.17 -3.90 25.68
CA ALA A 176 4.31 -4.54 25.03
C ALA A 176 4.26 -4.40 23.50
N HIS A 177 3.06 -4.41 22.90
CA HIS A 177 2.88 -4.19 21.48
C HIS A 177 3.11 -2.72 21.08
N ALA A 178 2.54 -1.76 21.82
CA ALA A 178 2.68 -0.34 21.56
C ALA A 178 4.15 0.13 21.67
N MET A 179 4.87 -0.36 22.69
CA MET A 179 6.27 0.02 22.93
C MET A 179 7.22 -0.40 21.79
N LYS A 180 6.87 -1.39 20.97
CA LYS A 180 7.68 -1.81 19.80
C LYS A 180 7.83 -0.73 18.74
N LEU A 181 6.95 0.28 18.73
CA LEU A 181 7.04 1.40 17.79
C LEU A 181 8.18 2.37 18.12
N PHE A 182 8.66 2.36 19.36
CA PHE A 182 9.69 3.26 19.87
C PHE A 182 11.03 2.51 19.92
N VAL A 183 11.93 2.83 19.00
CA VAL A 183 13.27 2.21 18.97
C VAL A 183 14.27 3.18 19.60
N LYS A 184 14.97 2.78 20.65
CA LYS A 184 15.98 3.63 21.29
C LYS A 184 17.19 3.77 20.37
N ASP A 185 17.58 5.00 20.07
CA ASP A 185 18.79 5.34 19.34
C ASP A 185 19.98 5.32 20.33
N SER A 186 21.00 4.53 20.00
CA SER A 186 22.20 4.35 20.81
C SER A 186 23.07 5.60 20.87
N GLU A 187 22.99 6.50 19.89
CA GLU A 187 23.85 7.69 19.82
C GLU A 187 23.23 8.88 20.54
N THR A 188 21.93 9.10 20.37
CA THR A 188 21.24 10.28 20.91
C THR A 188 20.46 10.03 22.19
N GLU A 189 20.40 8.77 22.64
CA GLU A 189 19.58 8.27 23.76
C GLU A 189 18.07 8.55 23.63
N LYS A 190 17.61 9.06 22.48
CA LYS A 190 16.19 9.34 22.19
C LYS A 190 15.51 8.13 21.61
N TYR A 191 14.18 8.13 21.65
CA TYR A 191 13.39 7.14 20.92
C TYR A 191 13.08 7.63 19.51
N VAL A 192 13.19 6.73 18.54
CA VAL A 192 12.96 6.97 17.13
C VAL A 192 11.73 6.20 16.69
N ILE A 193 10.82 6.91 16.01
CA ILE A 193 9.62 6.34 15.39
C ILE A 193 9.74 6.54 13.88
N ASN A 194 9.59 5.45 13.13
CA ASN A 194 9.67 5.47 11.67
C ASN A 194 8.31 5.20 11.05
N ILE A 195 7.71 6.23 10.44
CA ILE A 195 6.47 6.14 9.69
C ILE A 195 6.81 5.82 8.24
N LYS A 196 6.44 4.63 7.76
CA LYS A 196 6.81 4.14 6.42
C LYS A 196 5.96 4.68 5.26
N ASN A 197 4.91 5.43 5.58
CA ASN A 197 3.94 5.89 4.60
C ASN A 197 3.39 7.23 5.06
N VAL A 198 4.11 8.29 4.71
CA VAL A 198 3.82 9.65 5.17
C VAL A 198 2.45 10.11 4.69
N MET A 199 2.13 9.91 3.41
CA MET A 199 0.82 10.26 2.86
C MET A 199 -0.36 9.64 3.62
N ARG A 200 -0.29 8.35 4.00
CA ARG A 200 -1.33 7.70 4.82
C ARG A 200 -1.41 8.30 6.21
N TYR A 201 -0.27 8.63 6.80
CA TYR A 201 -0.19 9.22 8.12
C TYR A 201 -0.79 10.63 8.14
N GLU A 202 -0.39 11.49 7.20
CA GLU A 202 -0.93 12.84 7.04
C GLU A 202 -2.44 12.82 6.76
N LEU A 203 -2.90 11.95 5.85
CA LEU A 203 -4.33 11.80 5.59
C LEU A 203 -5.11 11.35 6.83
N ALA A 204 -4.54 10.47 7.65
CA ALA A 204 -5.15 10.08 8.92
C ALA A 204 -5.22 11.25 9.90
N LEU A 205 -4.16 12.07 9.99
CA LEU A 205 -4.15 13.27 10.82
C LEU A 205 -5.16 14.31 10.34
N ASP A 206 -5.31 14.53 9.03
CA ASP A 206 -6.27 15.47 8.46
C ASP A 206 -7.71 15.05 8.76
N HIS A 207 -8.02 13.76 8.63
CA HIS A 207 -9.33 13.23 9.00
C HIS A 207 -9.63 13.43 10.49
N VAL A 208 -8.65 13.12 11.35
CA VAL A 208 -8.81 13.31 12.80
C VAL A 208 -8.93 14.79 13.16
N GLY A 209 -8.12 15.66 12.56
CA GLY A 209 -8.18 17.12 12.73
C GLY A 209 -9.49 17.72 12.23
N SER A 210 -10.13 17.08 11.25
CA SER A 210 -11.47 17.44 10.75
C SER A 210 -12.61 16.91 11.63
N GLY A 211 -12.31 16.24 12.75
CA GLY A 211 -13.30 15.75 13.73
C GLY A 211 -13.67 14.27 13.60
N MET A 212 -13.01 13.49 12.74
CA MET A 212 -13.20 12.04 12.73
C MET A 212 -12.51 11.37 13.92
N SER A 213 -13.13 10.35 14.52
CA SER A 213 -12.43 9.47 15.44
C SER A 213 -11.36 8.65 14.71
N PHE A 214 -10.32 8.18 15.42
CA PHE A 214 -9.31 7.28 14.86
C PHE A 214 -9.91 6.04 14.17
N ARG A 215 -11.02 5.51 14.70
CA ARG A 215 -11.72 4.36 14.08
C ARG A 215 -12.38 4.76 12.76
N GLN A 216 -13.04 5.91 12.70
CA GLN A 216 -13.63 6.42 11.46
C GLN A 216 -12.57 6.73 10.42
N ALA A 217 -11.47 7.38 10.80
CA ALA A 217 -10.34 7.65 9.92
C ALA A 217 -9.74 6.34 9.36
N ALA A 218 -9.54 5.32 10.20
CA ALA A 218 -9.08 4.01 9.76
C ALA A 218 -10.04 3.37 8.75
N VAL A 219 -11.35 3.40 9.02
CA VAL A 219 -12.36 2.87 8.08
C VAL A 219 -12.37 3.65 6.77
N ALA A 220 -12.26 4.98 6.79
CA ALA A 220 -12.21 5.81 5.59
C ALA A 220 -11.00 5.47 4.72
N ILE A 221 -9.82 5.31 5.33
CA ILE A 221 -8.58 4.92 4.65
C ILE A 221 -8.69 3.50 4.08
N GLU A 222 -9.26 2.55 4.83
CA GLU A 222 -9.48 1.17 4.34
C GLU A 222 -10.54 1.11 3.25
N HIS A 223 -11.61 1.91 3.33
CA HIS A 223 -12.62 2.00 2.28
C HIS A 223 -12.02 2.55 0.98
N ALA A 224 -11.15 3.56 1.09
CA ALA A 224 -10.38 4.02 -0.05
C ALA A 224 -9.60 2.85 -0.68
N LYS A 225 -8.91 2.01 0.13
CA LYS A 225 -8.19 0.80 -0.34
C LYS A 225 -9.08 -0.26 -0.99
N GLY A 226 -10.22 -0.59 -0.39
CA GLY A 226 -11.08 -1.71 -0.78
C GLY A 226 -12.01 -1.44 -1.95
N THR A 227 -12.39 -0.17 -2.18
CA THR A 227 -13.34 0.18 -3.25
C THR A 227 -12.84 -0.14 -4.65
N TYR A 228 -11.53 -0.22 -4.88
CA TYR A 228 -10.98 -0.58 -6.20
C TYR A 228 -10.80 -2.09 -6.40
N ALA A 229 -10.56 -2.87 -5.35
CA ALA A 229 -10.53 -4.34 -5.43
C ALA A 229 -11.92 -4.92 -5.79
N ASN A 230 -12.99 -4.30 -5.30
CA ASN A 230 -14.38 -4.70 -5.58
C ASN A 230 -14.98 -4.05 -6.84
N ALA A 231 -14.42 -2.94 -7.33
CA ALA A 231 -14.84 -2.34 -8.60
C ALA A 231 -14.43 -3.20 -9.82
N GLU A 232 -13.38 -4.02 -9.69
CA GLU A 232 -12.99 -5.02 -10.69
C GLU A 232 -13.96 -6.22 -10.72
N ALA A 233 -14.49 -6.63 -9.56
CA ALA A 233 -15.41 -7.77 -9.46
C ALA A 233 -16.86 -7.44 -9.87
N ARG A 234 -17.26 -6.17 -9.82
CA ARG A 234 -18.62 -5.71 -10.21
C ARG A 234 -18.76 -5.34 -11.69
N ARG A 235 -17.72 -5.61 -12.51
CA ARG A 235 -17.71 -5.35 -13.97
C ARG A 235 -17.80 -6.63 -14.81
N HIS A 236 -18.06 -7.77 -14.19
CA HIS A 236 -18.49 -9.01 -14.84
C HIS A 236 -19.94 -9.31 -14.47
#